data_AF-A0A2V9ARG8-F1
#
_entry.id   AF-A0A2V9ARG8-F1
#
_cell.length_a   1.000
_cell.length_b   1.000
_cell.length_c   1.000
_cell.angle_alpha   90.00
_cell.angle_beta   90.00
_cell.angle_gamma   90.00
#
_symmetry.space_group_name_H-M   'P 1'
#
loop_
_entity.id
_entity.type
_entity.pdbx_description
1 polymer ?
#
loop_
_entity_poly.entity_id
_entity_poly.type
_entity_poly.pdbx_seq_one_letter_code
_entity_poly.pdbx_strand_id
1 'polypeptide(L)'
;PELAEKITKQTGCHAQYVDIPIEAQRKAMLERGMPEWQANAVLDLQAYYVSGKGAGVDNLLAKLLDRPPITMDQFLAEFAGEFRQPEAPAPAEAAPQADAAIA
;
A
#
# COMPACT_ATOMS: atom_id res chain seq x y z
N PRO A 1 -3.61 8.36 -2.50
CA PRO A 1 -4.63 8.67 -1.46
C PRO A 1 -5.96 7.93 -1.71
N GLU A 2 -6.56 8.08 -2.90
CA GLU A 2 -7.88 7.49 -3.24
C GLU A 2 -7.99 5.98 -2.94
N LEU A 3 -6.99 5.17 -3.32
CA LEU A 3 -7.04 3.72 -3.09
C LEU A 3 -7.05 3.37 -1.59
N ALA A 4 -6.31 4.10 -0.76
CA ALA A 4 -6.28 3.88 0.69
C ALA A 4 -7.64 4.20 1.34
N GLU A 5 -8.32 5.25 0.84
CA GLU A 5 -9.69 5.59 1.26
C GLU A 5 -10.68 4.49 0.86
N LYS A 6 -10.58 3.96 -0.36
CA LYS A 6 -11.40 2.83 -0.82
C LYS A 6 -11.16 1.59 0.04
N ILE A 7 -9.91 1.24 0.34
CA ILE A 7 -9.58 0.12 1.23
C ILE A 7 -10.23 0.34 2.60
N THR A 8 -10.04 1.52 3.20
CA THR A 8 -10.62 1.84 4.51
C THR A 8 -12.15 1.71 4.49
N LYS A 9 -12.79 2.23 3.44
CA LYS A 9 -14.25 2.21 3.29
C LYS A 9 -14.80 0.79 3.13
N GLN A 10 -14.18 -0.03 2.28
CA GLN A 10 -14.73 -1.34 1.92
C GLN A 10 -14.34 -2.45 2.91
N THR A 11 -13.21 -2.31 3.60
CA THR A 11 -12.67 -3.35 4.48
C THR A 11 -12.79 -3.02 5.97
N GLY A 12 -12.99 -1.75 6.32
CA GLY A 12 -12.93 -1.26 7.70
C GLY A 12 -11.53 -1.26 8.31
N CYS A 13 -10.50 -1.70 7.58
CA CYS A 13 -9.10 -1.61 7.99
C CYS A 13 -8.55 -0.22 7.66
N HIS A 14 -8.11 0.54 8.67
CA HIS A 14 -7.61 1.89 8.46
C HIS A 14 -6.31 1.87 7.66
N ALA A 15 -6.40 2.25 6.38
CA ALA A 15 -5.28 2.32 5.45
C ALA A 15 -4.90 3.78 5.19
N GLN A 16 -3.61 4.08 5.28
CA GLN A 16 -3.05 5.39 4.95
C GLN A 16 -2.06 5.25 3.80
N TYR A 17 -2.16 6.16 2.82
CA TYR A 17 -1.13 6.30 1.81
C TYR A 17 0.04 7.12 2.36
N VAL A 18 1.22 6.53 2.40
CA VAL A 18 2.47 7.20 2.78
C VAL A 18 3.40 7.18 1.58
N ASP A 19 3.75 8.36 1.07
CA ASP A 19 4.77 8.49 0.04
C ASP A 19 6.15 8.40 0.69
N ILE A 20 6.85 7.29 0.44
CA ILE A 20 8.16 7.03 1.02
C ILE A 20 9.27 7.27 -0.01
N PRO A 21 10.44 7.78 0.40
CA PRO A 21 11.58 7.92 -0.51
C PRO A 21 11.96 6.58 -1.16
N ILE A 22 12.31 6.62 -2.45
CA ILE A 22 12.68 5.44 -3.26
C ILE A 22 13.78 4.60 -2.59
N GLU A 23 14.76 5.25 -1.96
CA GLU A 23 15.87 4.60 -1.26
C GLU A 23 15.40 3.85 0.00
N ALA A 24 14.43 4.43 0.72
CA ALA A 24 13.85 3.78 1.90
C ALA A 24 13.03 2.55 1.50
N GLN A 25 12.28 2.62 0.40
CA GLN A 25 11.55 1.50 -0.16
C GLN A 25 12.49 0.38 -0.62
N ARG A 26 13.54 0.73 -1.37
CA ARG A 26 14.55 -0.22 -1.83
C ARG A 26 15.19 -0.95 -0.67
N LYS A 27 15.65 -0.22 0.35
CA LYS A 27 16.23 -0.78 1.57
C LYS A 27 15.27 -1.77 2.23
N ALA A 28 14.01 -1.39 2.43
CA ALA A 28 13.00 -2.25 3.06
C ALA A 28 12.72 -3.53 2.26
N MET A 29 12.76 -3.47 0.92
CA MET A 29 12.61 -4.66 0.06
C MET A 29 13.78 -5.64 0.25
N LEU A 30 15.02 -5.13 0.23
CA LEU A 30 16.22 -5.96 0.40
C LEU A 30 16.29 -6.58 1.80
N GLU A 31 15.96 -5.81 2.84
CA GLU A 31 15.91 -6.30 4.23
C GLU A 31 14.87 -7.41 4.44
N ARG A 32 13.81 -7.44 3.62
CA ARG A 32 12.81 -8.53 3.59
C ARG A 32 13.21 -9.71 2.69
N GLY A 33 14.43 -9.73 2.19
CA GLY A 33 14.97 -10.83 1.39
C GLY A 33 14.59 -10.77 -0.09
N MET A 34 14.05 -9.66 -0.59
CA MET A 34 13.83 -9.49 -2.03
C MET A 34 15.20 -9.44 -2.75
N PRO A 35 15.44 -10.24 -3.80
CA PRO A 35 16.64 -10.14 -4.61
C PRO A 35 16.79 -8.76 -5.27
N GLU A 36 18.03 -8.31 -5.43
CA GLU A 36 18.33 -6.97 -5.95
C GLU A 36 17.72 -6.68 -7.33
N TRP A 37 17.78 -7.66 -8.25
CA TRP A 37 17.19 -7.52 -9.57
C TRP A 37 15.67 -7.30 -9.50
N GLN A 38 15.00 -7.94 -8.54
CA GLN A 38 13.56 -7.84 -8.35
C GLN A 38 13.19 -6.49 -7.72
N ALA A 39 13.95 -6.04 -6.72
CA ALA A 39 13.76 -4.73 -6.13
C ALA A 39 13.88 -3.63 -7.18
N ASN A 40 14.92 -3.67 -8.02
CA ASN A 40 15.10 -2.71 -9.10
C ASN A 40 13.92 -2.75 -10.10
N ALA A 41 13.45 -3.93 -10.49
CA ALA A 41 12.30 -4.06 -11.40
C ALA A 41 10.99 -3.47 -10.83
N VAL A 42 10.75 -3.62 -9.53
CA VAL A 42 9.57 -3.02 -8.87
C VAL A 42 9.67 -1.49 -8.85
N LEU A 43 10.87 -0.94 -8.60
CA LEU A 43 11.09 0.51 -8.59
C LEU A 43 10.95 1.12 -9.99
N ASP A 44 11.45 0.44 -11.03
CA ASP A 44 11.25 0.85 -12.42
C ASP A 44 9.76 0.88 -12.79
N LEU A 45 9.01 -0.15 -12.37
CA LEU A 45 7.57 -0.22 -12.58
C LEU A 45 6.83 0.91 -11.84
N GLN A 46 7.24 1.24 -10.62
CA GLN A 46 6.67 2.37 -9.89
C GLN A 46 6.95 3.70 -10.59
N ALA A 47 8.17 3.92 -11.08
CA ALA A 47 8.52 5.12 -11.84
C ALA A 47 7.65 5.25 -13.11
N TYR A 48 7.37 4.14 -13.79
CA TYR A 48 6.43 4.09 -14.91
C TYR A 48 5.03 4.60 -14.52
N TYR A 49 4.46 4.11 -13.42
CA TYR A 49 3.13 4.53 -12.96
C TYR A 49 3.09 5.97 -12.45
N VAL A 50 4.09 6.41 -11.68
CA VAL A 50 4.17 7.79 -11.16
C VAL A 50 4.31 8.79 -12.30
N SER A 51 4.97 8.42 -13.40
CA SER A 51 5.04 9.25 -14.61
C SER A 51 3.74 9.29 -15.44
N GLY A 52 2.66 8.65 -14.97
CA GLY A 52 1.35 8.64 -15.62
C GLY A 52 1.23 7.67 -16.80
N LYS A 53 2.28 6.94 -17.15
CA LYS A 53 2.30 6.05 -18.32
C LYS A 53 1.37 4.83 -18.18
N GLY A 54 0.92 4.52 -16.97
CA GLY A 54 -0.08 3.48 -16.70
C GLY A 54 -1.53 3.95 -16.68
N ALA A 55 -1.81 5.24 -16.94
CA ALA A 55 -3.15 5.81 -16.82
C ALA A 55 -4.06 5.59 -18.05
N GLY A 56 -3.54 4.97 -19.11
CA GLY A 56 -4.31 4.70 -20.33
C GLY A 56 -5.49 3.77 -20.05
N VAL A 57 -6.69 4.18 -20.45
CA VAL A 57 -7.92 3.38 -20.35
C VAL A 57 -8.56 3.22 -21.73
N ASP A 58 -9.10 2.04 -22.00
CA ASP A 58 -9.85 1.74 -23.21
C ASP A 58 -11.09 0.87 -22.89
N ASN A 59 -11.85 0.52 -23.92
CA ASN A 59 -13.05 -0.31 -23.80
C ASN A 59 -12.81 -1.76 -24.24
N LEU A 60 -11.55 -2.21 -24.38
CA LEU A 60 -11.23 -3.53 -24.92
C LEU A 60 -11.79 -4.65 -24.05
N LEU A 61 -11.59 -4.56 -22.74
CA LEU A 61 -12.04 -5.59 -21.81
C LEU A 61 -13.57 -5.72 -21.80
N ALA A 62 -14.30 -4.59 -21.85
CA ALA A 62 -15.76 -4.63 -21.91
C ALA A 62 -16.27 -5.28 -23.21
N LYS A 63 -15.60 -5.00 -24.35
CA LYS A 63 -15.93 -5.61 -25.65
C LYS A 63 -15.67 -7.12 -25.65
N LEU A 64 -14.58 -7.57 -25.03
CA LEU A 64 -14.23 -9.00 -24.97
C LEU A 64 -15.15 -9.80 -24.04
N LEU A 65 -15.58 -9.19 -22.94
CA LEU A 65 -16.41 -9.86 -21.93
C LEU A 65 -17.92 -9.72 -22.18
N ASP A 66 -18.33 -8.84 -23.08
CA ASP A 66 -19.73 -8.41 -23.29
C ASP A 66 -20.42 -7.95 -21.99
N ARG A 67 -19.63 -7.37 -21.08
CA ARG A 67 -20.06 -6.77 -19.81
C ARG A 67 -19.03 -5.78 -19.31
N PRO A 68 -19.39 -4.83 -18.43
CA PRO A 68 -18.42 -3.98 -17.75
C PRO A 68 -17.38 -4.79 -16.94
N PRO A 69 -16.11 -4.36 -16.90
CA PRO A 69 -15.13 -4.84 -15.93
C PRO A 69 -15.61 -4.59 -14.50
N ILE A 70 -15.15 -5.40 -13.55
CA ILE A 70 -15.42 -5.11 -12.14
C ILE A 70 -14.68 -3.85 -11.70
N THR A 71 -15.28 -3.10 -10.78
CA THR A 71 -14.65 -1.91 -10.22
C THR A 71 -13.72 -2.27 -9.06
N MET A 72 -12.80 -1.36 -8.71
CA MET A 72 -11.98 -1.51 -7.51
C MET A 72 -12.83 -1.65 -6.24
N ASP A 73 -13.95 -0.93 -6.15
CA ASP A 73 -14.88 -1.04 -5.01
C ASP A 73 -15.51 -2.44 -4.91
N GLN A 74 -15.90 -3.04 -6.05
CA GLN A 74 -16.43 -4.40 -6.10
C GLN A 74 -15.38 -5.42 -5.67
N PHE A 75 -14.16 -5.31 -6.19
CA PHE A 75 -13.05 -6.18 -5.81
C PHE A 75 -12.75 -6.09 -4.30
N LEU A 76 -12.62 -4.87 -3.77
CA LEU A 76 -12.31 -4.67 -2.35
C LEU A 76 -13.44 -5.15 -1.43
N ALA A 77 -14.71 -5.04 -1.85
CA ALA A 77 -15.83 -5.58 -1.10
C ALA A 77 -15.82 -7.11 -1.09
N GLU A 78 -15.52 -7.75 -2.23
CA GLU A 78 -15.44 -9.21 -2.35
C GLU A 78 -14.32 -9.80 -1.47
N PHE A 79 -13.17 -9.13 -1.41
CA PHE A 79 -11.98 -9.59 -0.67
C PHE A 79 -11.77 -8.88 0.67
N ALA A 80 -12.81 -8.23 1.22
CA ALA A 80 -12.69 -7.45 2.45
C ALA A 80 -12.13 -8.27 3.63
N GLY A 81 -12.46 -9.56 3.71
CA GLY A 81 -12.02 -10.47 4.76
C GLY A 81 -10.52 -10.79 4.77
N GLU A 82 -9.79 -10.54 3.66
CA GLU A 82 -8.36 -10.81 3.55
C GLU A 82 -7.50 -9.71 4.20
N PHE A 83 -8.10 -8.55 4.49
CA PHE A 83 -7.43 -7.43 5.13
C PHE A 83 -7.36 -7.67 6.64
N ARG A 84 -6.18 -8.06 7.13
CA ARG A 84 -5.93 -8.09 8.57
C ARG A 84 -5.94 -6.66 9.12
N GLN A 85 -6.73 -6.43 10.16
CA GLN A 85 -6.48 -5.28 11.02
C GLN A 85 -5.10 -5.49 11.65
N PRO A 86 -4.24 -4.46 11.68
CA PRO A 86 -3.06 -4.55 12.52
C PRO A 86 -3.55 -4.81 13.94
N GLU A 87 -3.04 -5.89 14.56
CA GLU A 87 -3.09 -6.05 16.01
C GLU A 87 -2.64 -4.71 16.60
N ALA A 88 -3.45 -4.12 17.48
CA ALA A 88 -3.02 -2.91 18.18
C ALA A 88 -1.62 -3.19 18.76
N PRO A 89 -0.62 -2.31 18.56
CA PRO A 89 0.65 -2.51 19.22
C PRO A 89 0.36 -2.68 20.71
N ALA A 90 0.85 -3.76 21.32
CA ALA A 90 0.88 -3.85 22.77
C ALA A 90 1.41 -2.52 23.29
N PRO A 91 0.80 -1.92 24.34
CA PRO A 91 1.18 -0.60 24.79
C PRO A 91 2.69 -0.58 24.95
N ALA A 92 3.36 0.29 24.20
CA ALA A 92 4.79 0.46 24.30
C ALA A 92 5.11 0.59 25.78
N GLU A 93 5.87 -0.38 26.33
CA GLU A 93 6.42 -0.25 27.66
C GLU A 93 7.03 1.14 27.73
N ALA A 94 6.46 1.96 28.59
CA ALA A 94 6.92 3.31 28.83
C ALA A 94 8.39 3.21 29.23
N ALA A 95 9.29 3.51 28.29
CA ALA A 95 10.68 3.73 28.62
C ALA A 95 10.71 4.79 29.73
N PRO A 96 11.45 4.54 30.83
CA PRO A 96 11.46 5.46 31.96
C PRO A 96 11.92 6.82 31.46
N GLN A 97 11.06 7.83 31.66
CA GLN A 97 11.41 9.23 31.48
C GLN A 97 12.58 9.50 32.43
N ALA A 98 13.75 9.79 31.86
CA ALA A 98 14.88 10.31 32.60
C ALA A 98 14.45 11.65 33.21
N ASP A 99 14.22 11.63 34.52
CA ASP A 99 13.95 12.83 35.30
C ASP A 99 15.20 13.71 35.28
N ALA A 100 15.12 14.81 34.54
CA ALA A 100 16.06 15.89 34.61
C ALA A 100 15.58 16.87 35.70
N ALA A 101 16.13 16.72 36.90
CA ALA A 101 16.14 17.74 37.95
C ALA A 101 17.58 17.75 38.51
N ILE A 102 18.44 18.70 38.15
CA ILE A 102 18.58 20.02 38.79
C ILE A 102 18.51 19.92 40.32
N ALA A 103 19.67 19.65 40.95
CA ALA A 103 20.18 20.30 42.16
C ALA A 103 21.61 19.81 42.43
#